data_AF-A0A4S2ECA4-F1
#
_entry.id   AF-A0A4S2ECA4-F1
#
_cell.length_a   1.000
_cell.length_b   1.000
_cell.length_c   1.000
_cell.angle_alpha   90.00
_cell.angle_beta   90.00
_cell.angle_gamma   90.00
#
_symmetry.space_group_name_H-M   'P 1'
#
loop_
_entity.id
_entity.type
_entity.pdbx_description
1 polymer ?
#
loop_
_entity_poly.entity_id
_entity_poly.type
_entity_poly.pdbx_seq_one_letter_code
_entity_poly.pdbx_strand_id
1 'polypeptide(L)'
;MLSQLRSLNVNVRVRLLTSFLARFFGNMVYPFMSIYLTLYFSDQTAGMMLLIITSAAIVMGFLSGYLADIIGKKKIIIWAQLCQTSALAVMALFNSPLFIIPSVTFMMMLLQNTTIALLNPAAEAMIIDDSTPKNRSFIYAIDYWAMNLSIMFGSMIGGLFFNDA
;
A
#
# COMPACT_ATOMS: atom_id res chain seq x y z
N MET A 1 25.22 -10.26 -4.49
CA MET A 1 23.88 -9.70 -4.21
C MET A 1 23.80 -8.98 -2.86
N LEU A 2 24.00 -9.65 -1.72
CA LEU A 2 23.92 -9.01 -0.38
C LEU A 2 24.95 -7.88 -0.16
N SER A 3 26.16 -8.00 -0.71
CA SER A 3 27.19 -6.96 -0.67
C SER A 3 26.76 -5.68 -1.41
N GLN A 4 26.19 -5.84 -2.61
CA GLN A 4 25.64 -4.73 -3.39
C GLN A 4 24.46 -4.06 -2.67
N LEU A 5 23.55 -4.83 -2.07
CA LEU A 5 22.45 -4.29 -1.27
C LEU A 5 22.97 -3.42 -0.10
N ARG A 6 23.98 -3.90 0.63
CA ARG A 6 24.58 -3.16 1.75
C ARG A 6 25.29 -1.86 1.33
N SER A 7 25.75 -1.78 0.08
CA SER A 7 26.39 -0.59 -0.48
C SER A 7 25.40 0.52 -0.89
N LEU A 8 24.09 0.23 -0.92
CA LEU A 8 23.07 1.22 -1.24
C LEU A 8 22.90 2.25 -0.12
N ASN A 9 22.43 3.43 -0.49
CA ASN A 9 22.00 4.46 0.45
C ASN A 9 21.03 3.85 1.48
N VAL A 10 21.20 4.21 2.76
CA VAL A 10 20.35 3.74 3.86
C VAL A 10 18.88 4.02 3.58
N ASN A 11 18.58 5.17 2.96
CA ASN A 11 17.25 5.57 2.56
C ASN A 11 16.60 4.56 1.61
N VAL A 12 17.33 4.13 0.58
CA VAL A 12 16.87 3.12 -0.39
C VAL A 12 16.65 1.77 0.29
N ARG A 13 17.56 1.35 1.18
CA ARG A 13 17.41 0.08 1.91
C ARG A 13 16.17 0.06 2.80
N VAL A 14 15.97 1.11 3.60
CA VAL A 14 14.79 1.26 4.45
C VAL A 14 13.53 1.32 3.60
N ARG A 15 13.58 2.01 2.46
CA ARG A 15 12.46 2.08 1.53
C ARG A 15 12.08 0.71 0.97
N LEU A 16 13.05 -0.08 0.47
CA LEU A 16 12.79 -1.42 -0.06
C LEU A 16 12.18 -2.34 1.00
N LEU A 17 12.67 -2.30 2.25
CA LEU A 17 12.12 -3.09 3.34
C LEU A 17 10.68 -2.65 3.70
N THR A 18 10.45 -1.35 3.84
CA THR A 18 9.12 -0.83 4.17
C THR A 18 8.12 -1.03 3.02
N SER A 19 8.55 -0.91 1.76
CA SER A 19 7.76 -1.29 0.57
C SER A 19 7.33 -2.75 0.66
N PHE A 20 8.29 -3.65 0.93
CA PHE A 20 8.03 -5.07 0.99
C PHE A 20 7.01 -5.40 2.07
N LEU A 21 7.23 -4.91 3.30
CA LEU A 21 6.32 -5.17 4.42
C LEU A 21 4.92 -4.60 4.16
N ALA A 22 4.84 -3.35 3.70
CA ALA A 22 3.55 -2.72 3.40
C ALA A 22 2.79 -3.48 2.30
N ARG A 23 3.47 -3.87 1.22
CA ARG A 23 2.87 -4.67 0.15
C ARG A 23 2.50 -6.07 0.64
N PHE A 24 3.33 -6.71 1.47
CA PHE A 24 3.08 -8.05 1.99
C PHE A 24 1.80 -8.08 2.83
N PHE A 25 1.70 -7.22 3.85
CA PHE A 25 0.51 -7.12 4.70
C PHE A 25 -0.70 -6.60 3.92
N GLY A 26 -0.51 -5.66 3.00
CA GLY A 26 -1.58 -5.17 2.14
C GLY A 26 -2.17 -6.26 1.25
N ASN A 27 -1.33 -7.11 0.64
CA ASN A 27 -1.77 -8.22 -0.20
C ASN A 27 -2.43 -9.36 0.58
N MET A 28 -2.27 -9.44 1.90
CA MET A 28 -3.09 -10.34 2.72
C MET A 28 -4.56 -9.90 2.78
N VAL A 29 -4.86 -8.64 2.48
CA VAL A 29 -6.19 -8.04 2.69
C VAL A 29 -6.83 -7.64 1.37
N TYR A 30 -6.17 -6.82 0.55
CA TYR A 30 -6.80 -6.15 -0.60
C TYR A 30 -7.43 -7.06 -1.66
N PRO A 31 -6.84 -8.22 -2.03
CA PRO A 31 -7.45 -9.11 -3.02
C PRO A 31 -8.86 -9.59 -2.62
N PHE A 32 -9.16 -9.61 -1.33
CA PHE A 32 -10.42 -10.13 -0.79
C PHE A 32 -11.45 -9.04 -0.50
N MET A 33 -11.10 -7.76 -0.69
CA MET A 33 -11.97 -6.67 -0.25
C MET A 33 -13.21 -6.47 -1.11
N SER A 34 -13.16 -6.80 -2.39
CA SER A 34 -14.38 -6.84 -3.21
C SER A 34 -15.37 -7.87 -2.67
N ILE A 35 -14.88 -9.07 -2.35
CA ILE A 35 -15.66 -10.16 -1.76
C ILE A 35 -16.23 -9.70 -0.41
N TYR A 36 -15.39 -9.14 0.46
CA TYR A 36 -15.82 -8.58 1.75
C TYR A 36 -16.97 -7.57 1.58
N LEU A 37 -16.86 -6.61 0.66
CA LEU A 37 -17.92 -5.62 0.46
C LEU A 37 -19.23 -6.26 0.00
N THR A 38 -19.19 -7.29 -0.86
CA THR A 38 -20.39 -8.01 -1.30
C THR A 38 -21.01 -8.89 -0.22
N LEU A 39 -20.29 -9.23 0.84
CA LEU A 39 -20.87 -9.94 2.00
C LEU A 39 -21.80 -9.05 2.82
N TYR A 40 -21.59 -7.73 2.82
CA TYR A 40 -22.32 -6.78 3.67
C TYR A 40 -23.15 -5.75 2.91
N PHE A 41 -22.87 -5.55 1.63
CA PHE A 41 -23.57 -4.63 0.74
C PHE A 41 -24.03 -5.34 -0.53
N SER A 42 -25.02 -4.80 -1.23
CA SER A 42 -25.41 -5.34 -2.54
C SER A 42 -24.26 -5.21 -3.55
N ASP A 43 -24.21 -6.11 -4.53
CA ASP A 43 -23.21 -6.10 -5.60
C ASP A 43 -23.10 -4.72 -6.29
N GLN A 44 -24.25 -4.09 -6.55
CA GLN A 44 -24.31 -2.75 -7.12
C GLN A 44 -23.65 -1.71 -6.21
N THR A 45 -23.91 -1.76 -4.91
CA THR A 45 -23.33 -0.83 -3.92
C THR A 45 -21.83 -1.06 -3.76
N ALA A 46 -21.40 -2.32 -3.65
CA ALA A 46 -19.99 -2.69 -3.58
C ALA A 46 -19.22 -2.21 -4.84
N GLY A 47 -19.82 -2.35 -6.02
CA GLY A 47 -19.28 -1.83 -7.27
C GLY A 47 -19.12 -0.30 -7.26
N MET A 48 -20.13 0.44 -6.80
CA MET A 48 -20.05 1.90 -6.65
C MET A 48 -18.99 2.32 -5.61
N MET A 49 -18.86 1.60 -4.51
CA MET A 49 -17.83 1.84 -3.50
C MET A 49 -16.43 1.68 -4.09
N LEU A 50 -16.17 0.60 -4.84
CA LEU A 50 -14.89 0.38 -5.50
C LEU A 50 -14.59 1.46 -6.56
N LEU A 51 -15.62 1.93 -7.27
CA LEU A 51 -15.50 3.06 -8.19
C LEU A 51 -15.05 4.33 -7.45
N ILE A 52 -15.71 4.68 -6.34
CA ILE A 52 -15.34 5.84 -5.52
C ILE A 52 -13.90 5.73 -5.03
N ILE A 53 -13.50 4.56 -4.52
CA ILE A 53 -12.13 4.30 -4.06
C ILE A 53 -11.12 4.55 -5.17
N THR A 54 -11.37 3.99 -6.35
CA THR A 54 -10.46 4.09 -7.49
C THR A 54 -10.39 5.51 -8.03
N SER A 55 -11.53 6.20 -8.17
CA SER A 55 -11.59 7.59 -8.60
C SER A 55 -10.84 8.53 -7.65
N ALA A 56 -11.01 8.36 -6.34
CA ALA A 56 -10.28 9.15 -5.36
C ALA A 56 -8.77 8.92 -5.43
N ALA A 57 -8.34 7.66 -5.61
CA ALA A 57 -6.93 7.32 -5.79
C ALA A 57 -6.34 7.95 -7.06
N ILE A 58 -7.08 7.97 -8.17
CA ILE A 58 -6.65 8.63 -9.41
C ILE A 58 -6.42 10.13 -9.18
N VAL A 59 -7.39 10.82 -8.57
CA VAL A 59 -7.28 12.25 -8.26
C VAL A 59 -6.06 12.52 -7.36
N MET A 60 -5.88 11.72 -6.32
CA MET A 60 -4.72 11.85 -5.42
C MET A 60 -3.39 11.54 -6.10
N GLY A 61 -3.36 10.61 -7.06
CA GLY A 61 -2.18 10.31 -7.87
C GLY A 61 -1.71 11.51 -8.69
N PHE A 62 -2.65 12.26 -9.31
CA PHE A 62 -2.32 13.50 -10.03
C PHE A 62 -1.77 14.59 -9.10
N LEU A 63 -2.34 14.71 -7.90
CA LEU A 63 -1.92 15.71 -6.92
C LEU A 63 -0.60 15.35 -6.21
N SER A 64 -0.24 14.07 -6.20
CA SER A 64 0.90 13.54 -5.44
C SER A 64 2.22 14.24 -5.74
N GLY A 65 2.57 14.41 -7.03
CA GLY A 65 3.84 15.02 -7.43
C GLY A 65 3.96 16.47 -6.93
N TYR A 66 2.92 17.27 -7.18
CA TYR A 66 2.84 18.65 -6.69
C TYR A 66 2.95 18.74 -5.17
N LEU A 67 2.22 17.88 -4.45
CA LEU A 67 2.30 17.84 -2.99
C LEU A 67 3.69 17.42 -2.51
N ALA A 68 4.33 16.45 -3.18
CA ALA A 68 5.66 15.96 -2.82
C ALA A 68 6.76 17.01 -3.01
N ASP A 69 6.62 17.87 -4.02
CA ASP A 69 7.54 18.96 -4.28
C ASP A 69 7.41 20.08 -3.23
N ILE A 70 6.20 20.37 -2.75
CA ILE A 70 5.96 21.44 -1.76
C ILE A 70 6.22 20.98 -0.33
N ILE A 71 5.66 19.82 0.06
CA ILE A 71 5.71 19.33 1.44
C ILE A 71 7.05 18.63 1.71
N GLY A 72 7.64 18.03 0.68
CA GLY A 72 8.83 17.22 0.73
C GLY A 72 8.53 15.72 0.78
N LYS A 73 9.18 14.98 -0.13
CA LYS A 73 9.04 13.52 -0.35
C LYS A 73 9.09 12.69 0.94
N LYS A 74 10.11 12.90 1.78
CA LYS A 74 10.27 12.15 3.04
C LYS A 74 9.07 12.31 3.98
N LYS A 75 8.54 13.52 4.12
CA LYS A 75 7.39 13.79 5.00
C LYS A 75 6.14 13.10 4.46
N ILE A 76 5.89 13.19 3.14
CA ILE A 76 4.77 12.50 2.51
C ILE A 76 4.85 11.00 2.73
N ILE A 77 6.01 10.37 2.50
CA ILE A 77 6.16 8.93 2.66
C ILE A 77 5.86 8.50 4.10
N ILE A 78 6.40 9.21 5.11
CA ILE A 78 6.17 8.89 6.52
C ILE A 78 4.69 9.06 6.89
N TRP A 79 4.08 10.20 6.53
CA TRP A 79 2.66 10.45 6.78
C TRP A 79 1.78 9.39 6.14
N ALA A 80 2.06 9.07 4.89
CA ALA A 80 1.31 8.07 4.15
C ALA A 80 1.44 6.67 4.78
N GLN A 81 2.63 6.28 5.25
CA GLN A 81 2.81 5.01 5.94
C GLN A 81 2.07 4.97 7.28
N LEU A 82 2.12 6.05 8.07
CA LEU A 82 1.37 6.13 9.33
C LEU A 82 -0.14 6.03 9.11
N CYS A 83 -0.68 6.71 8.09
CA CYS A 83 -2.08 6.61 7.72
C CYS A 83 -2.46 5.19 7.29
N GLN A 84 -1.62 4.53 6.48
CA GLN A 84 -1.86 3.16 6.03
C GLN A 84 -1.85 2.14 7.17
N THR A 85 -0.87 2.22 8.07
CA THR A 85 -0.80 1.35 9.25
C THR A 85 -1.99 1.59 10.18
N SER A 86 -2.36 2.85 10.42
CA SER A 86 -3.52 3.19 11.25
C SER A 86 -4.81 2.69 10.63
N ALA A 87 -4.99 2.83 9.31
CA ALA A 87 -6.15 2.33 8.58
C ALA A 87 -6.28 0.80 8.72
N LEU A 88 -5.19 0.05 8.55
CA LEU A 88 -5.19 -1.40 8.75
C LEU A 88 -5.54 -1.80 10.19
N ALA A 89 -5.01 -1.08 11.19
CA ALA A 89 -5.33 -1.34 12.60
C ALA A 89 -6.82 -1.07 12.92
N VAL A 90 -7.38 0.02 12.39
CA VAL A 90 -8.82 0.33 12.50
C VAL A 90 -9.65 -0.74 11.81
N MET A 91 -9.26 -1.17 10.60
CA MET A 91 -9.95 -2.26 9.90
C MET A 91 -9.94 -3.55 10.71
N ALA A 92 -8.82 -3.92 11.32
CA ALA A 92 -8.74 -5.11 12.18
C ALA A 92 -9.65 -4.99 13.41
N LEU A 93 -9.72 -3.82 14.05
CA LEU A 93 -10.57 -3.59 15.21
C LEU A 93 -12.07 -3.67 14.86
N PHE A 94 -12.48 -3.07 13.74
CA PHE A 94 -13.88 -3.02 13.27
C PHE A 94 -14.30 -4.22 12.42
N ASN A 95 -13.46 -5.26 12.40
CA ASN A 95 -13.76 -6.60 11.90
C ASN A 95 -13.34 -7.65 12.93
N SER A 96 -13.63 -7.37 14.21
CA SER A 96 -13.32 -8.24 15.34
C SER A 96 -14.61 -8.87 15.90
N PRO A 97 -14.52 -9.89 16.77
CA PRO A 97 -15.71 -10.48 17.39
C PRO A 97 -16.60 -9.48 18.14
N LEU A 98 -16.06 -8.33 18.54
CA LEU A 98 -16.78 -7.28 19.26
C LEU A 98 -17.41 -6.24 18.34
N PHE A 99 -16.82 -5.99 17.17
CA PHE A 99 -17.24 -4.95 16.25
C PHE A 99 -17.13 -5.42 14.81
N ILE A 100 -18.25 -5.38 14.09
CA ILE A 100 -18.31 -5.62 12.64
C ILE A 100 -19.04 -4.41 12.03
N ILE A 101 -18.27 -3.44 11.51
CA ILE A 101 -18.83 -2.22 10.93
C ILE A 101 -18.26 -2.02 9.51
N PRO A 102 -18.91 -2.61 8.49
CA PRO A 102 -18.42 -2.62 7.10
C PRO A 102 -18.22 -1.24 6.48
N SER A 103 -19.02 -0.25 6.90
CA SER A 103 -18.87 1.14 6.45
C SER A 103 -17.55 1.78 6.91
N VAL A 104 -17.06 1.43 8.11
CA VAL A 104 -15.75 1.85 8.60
C VAL A 104 -14.65 1.18 7.78
N THR A 105 -14.80 -0.11 7.48
CA THR A 105 -13.87 -0.84 6.59
C THR A 105 -13.78 -0.15 5.23
N PHE A 106 -14.90 0.21 4.62
CA PHE A 106 -14.96 0.95 3.36
C PHE A 106 -14.22 2.30 3.44
N MET A 107 -14.45 3.10 4.48
CA MET A 107 -13.75 4.38 4.68
C MET A 107 -12.24 4.19 4.83
N MET A 108 -11.80 3.15 5.54
CA MET A 108 -10.38 2.85 5.71
C MET A 108 -9.75 2.32 4.43
N MET A 109 -10.48 1.56 3.60
CA MET A 109 -10.04 1.16 2.26
C MET A 109 -9.83 2.37 1.33
N LEU A 110 -10.75 3.34 1.36
CA LEU A 110 -10.63 4.59 0.64
C LEU A 110 -9.38 5.36 1.08
N LEU A 111 -9.17 5.51 2.39
CA LEU A 111 -7.98 6.15 2.94
C LEU A 111 -6.70 5.41 2.52
N GLN A 112 -6.69 4.08 2.56
CA GLN A 112 -5.57 3.26 2.10
C GLN A 112 -5.20 3.55 0.65
N ASN A 113 -6.16 3.43 -0.27
CA ASN A 113 -5.92 3.57 -1.71
C ASN A 113 -5.48 4.98 -2.09
N THR A 114 -6.12 6.01 -1.52
CA THR A 114 -5.73 7.41 -1.72
C THR A 114 -4.31 7.68 -1.20
N THR A 115 -3.95 7.08 -0.07
CA THR A 115 -2.62 7.25 0.54
C THR A 115 -1.53 6.51 -0.21
N ILE A 116 -1.81 5.32 -0.75
CA ILE A 116 -0.90 4.62 -1.67
C ILE A 116 -0.65 5.45 -2.93
N ALA A 117 -1.71 6.04 -3.51
CA ALA A 117 -1.61 6.91 -4.67
C ALA A 117 -0.77 8.17 -4.39
N LEU A 118 -0.85 8.69 -3.17
CA LEU A 118 0.00 9.79 -2.71
C LEU A 118 1.47 9.36 -2.52
N LEU A 119 1.71 8.18 -1.96
CA LEU A 119 3.04 7.69 -1.59
C LEU A 119 3.91 7.31 -2.80
N ASN A 120 3.34 6.61 -3.78
CA ASN A 120 4.12 5.96 -4.83
C ASN A 120 4.97 6.95 -5.66
N PRO A 121 4.45 8.08 -6.17
CA PRO A 121 5.27 9.03 -6.92
C PRO A 121 6.38 9.66 -6.08
N ALA A 122 6.11 10.00 -4.82
CA ALA A 122 7.11 10.52 -3.89
C ALA A 122 8.23 9.50 -3.63
N ALA A 123 7.87 8.22 -3.52
CA ALA A 123 8.82 7.13 -3.35
C ALA A 123 9.69 6.88 -4.59
N GLU A 124 9.11 6.95 -5.78
CA GLU A 124 9.86 6.81 -7.03
C GLU A 124 10.88 7.93 -7.20
N ALA A 125 10.47 9.17 -6.97
CA ALA A 125 11.36 10.32 -7.01
C ALA A 125 12.50 10.20 -5.98
N MET A 126 12.21 9.71 -4.76
CA MET A 126 13.24 9.44 -3.74
C MET A 126 14.25 8.39 -4.21
N ILE A 127 13.81 7.31 -4.85
CA ILE A 127 14.72 6.29 -5.40
C ILE A 127 15.62 6.92 -6.48
N ILE A 128 15.07 7.78 -7.34
CA ILE A 128 15.85 8.47 -8.36
C ILE A 128 16.92 9.37 -7.74
N ASP A 129 16.57 10.15 -6.72
CA ASP A 129 17.46 11.08 -6.01
C ASP A 129 18.57 10.36 -5.23
N ASP A 130 18.24 9.24 -4.57
CA ASP A 130 19.17 8.49 -3.71
C ASP A 130 19.92 7.35 -4.45
N SER A 131 19.78 7.27 -5.78
CA SER A 131 20.45 6.28 -6.63
C SER A 131 21.41 6.90 -7.63
N THR A 132 22.31 6.06 -8.16
CA THR A 132 23.20 6.40 -9.27
C THR A 132 22.76 5.64 -10.53
N PRO A 133 23.09 6.12 -11.74
CA PRO A 133 22.77 5.39 -12.97
C PRO A 133 23.27 3.93 -12.97
N LYS A 134 24.38 3.65 -12.28
CA LYS A 134 24.98 2.31 -12.19
C LYS A 134 24.21 1.34 -11.31
N ASN A 135 23.59 1.81 -10.21
CA ASN A 135 22.90 0.94 -9.25
C ASN A 135 21.36 1.02 -9.34
N ARG A 136 20.81 1.98 -10.08
CA ARG A 136 19.35 2.18 -10.22
C ARG A 136 18.64 0.96 -10.80
N SER A 137 19.20 0.34 -11.83
CA SER A 137 18.63 -0.90 -12.41
C SER A 137 18.58 -2.04 -11.39
N PHE A 138 19.60 -2.16 -10.56
CA PHE A 138 19.65 -3.15 -9.48
C PHE A 138 18.61 -2.86 -8.38
N ILE A 139 18.42 -1.59 -8.01
CA ILE A 139 17.37 -1.19 -7.05
C ILE A 139 15.99 -1.58 -7.56
N TYR A 140 15.67 -1.26 -8.82
CA TYR A 140 14.39 -1.62 -9.42
C TYR A 140 14.21 -3.13 -9.58
N ALA A 141 15.26 -3.87 -9.90
CA ALA A 141 15.20 -5.32 -9.93
C ALA A 141 14.85 -5.90 -8.55
N ILE A 142 15.42 -5.38 -7.47
CA ILE A 142 15.08 -5.80 -6.11
C ILE A 142 13.64 -5.42 -5.76
N ASP A 143 13.21 -4.19 -6.04
CA ASP A 143 11.83 -3.76 -5.73
C ASP A 143 10.80 -4.61 -6.48
N TYR A 144 11.10 -4.97 -7.73
CA TYR A 144 10.26 -5.86 -8.53
C TYR A 144 10.15 -7.27 -7.93
N TRP A 145 11.27 -7.89 -7.54
CA TRP A 145 11.26 -9.19 -6.89
C TRP A 145 10.57 -9.14 -5.52
N ALA A 146 10.84 -8.09 -4.75
CA ALA A 146 10.16 -7.85 -3.48
C ALA A 146 8.65 -7.74 -3.66
N MET A 147 8.19 -7.01 -4.68
CA MET A 147 6.77 -6.90 -5.03
C MET A 147 6.16 -8.26 -5.32
N ASN A 148 6.75 -9.04 -6.23
CA ASN A 148 6.21 -10.35 -6.60
C ASN A 148 6.15 -11.32 -5.41
N LEU A 149 7.21 -11.37 -4.60
CA LEU A 149 7.23 -12.19 -3.39
C LEU A 149 6.18 -11.73 -2.37
N SER A 150 6.02 -10.42 -2.21
CA SER A 150 5.02 -9.86 -1.28
C SER A 150 3.60 -10.19 -1.71
N ILE A 151 3.29 -10.16 -3.01
CA ILE A 151 1.98 -10.55 -3.56
C ILE A 151 1.78 -12.06 -3.38
N MET A 152 2.74 -12.86 -3.81
CA MET A 152 2.65 -14.33 -3.76
C MET A 152 2.38 -14.82 -2.34
N PHE A 153 3.22 -14.44 -1.37
CA PHE A 153 3.05 -14.90 0.00
C PHE A 153 1.92 -14.16 0.72
N GLY A 154 1.75 -12.86 0.48
CA GLY A 154 0.67 -12.07 1.10
C GLY A 154 -0.70 -12.61 0.72
N SER A 155 -0.99 -12.77 -0.57
CA SER A 155 -2.28 -13.28 -1.03
C SER A 155 -2.51 -14.74 -0.64
N MET A 156 -1.46 -15.58 -0.63
CA MET A 156 -1.56 -16.97 -0.17
C MET A 156 -1.96 -17.04 1.30
N ILE A 157 -1.29 -16.28 2.18
CA ILE A 157 -1.60 -16.24 3.61
C ILE A 157 -2.97 -15.62 3.83
N GLY A 158 -3.26 -14.50 3.17
CA GLY A 158 -4.56 -13.84 3.23
C GLY A 158 -5.71 -14.76 2.86
N GLY A 159 -5.57 -15.53 1.78
CA GLY A 159 -6.60 -16.47 1.34
C GLY A 159 -6.82 -17.64 2.29
N LEU A 160 -5.77 -18.10 2.99
CA LEU A 160 -5.92 -19.11 4.04
C LEU A 160 -6.78 -18.58 5.19
N PHE A 161 -6.54 -17.36 5.66
CA PHE A 161 -7.29 -16.77 6.77
C PHE A 161 -8.64 -16.19 6.38
N PHE A 162 -8.87 -15.84 5.12
CA PHE A 162 -10.14 -15.28 4.67
C PHE A 162 -11.26 -16.32 4.63
N ASN A 163 -10.94 -17.58 4.33
CA ASN A 163 -11.94 -18.66 4.27
C ASN A 163 -12.47 -19.08 5.66
N ASP A 164 -11.75 -18.74 6.73
CA ASP A 164 -12.09 -19.05 8.12
C ASP A 164 -12.74 -17.85 8.86
N ALA A 165 -12.99 -16.74 8.16
CA ALA A 165 -13.47 -15.46 8.72
C ALA A 165 -14.98 -15.22 8.50
#